data_AF-A0A963WBW1-F1
#
_entry.id   AF-A0A963WBW1-F1
#
_cell.length_a   1.000
_cell.length_b   1.000
_cell.length_c   1.000
_cell.angle_alpha   90.00
_cell.angle_beta   90.00
_cell.angle_gamma   90.00
#
_symmetry.space_group_name_H-M   'P 1'
#
loop_
_entity.id
_entity.type
_entity.pdbx_description
1 polymer ?
#
loop_
_entity_poly.entity_id
_entity_poly.type
_entity_poly.pdbx_seq_one_letter_code
_entity_poly.pdbx_strand_id
1 'polypeptide(L)'
;MNKTFRFTATAIGLAMLAACNSGASETRDTISVVGSSTVYPFATRVAEGFARNTDFASPIIESTGSGAGFELFCAGVGADTPDITNASRR
;
A
#
# COMPACT_ATOMS: atom_id res chain seq x y z
N MET A 1 -20.01 44.37 20.39
CA MET A 1 -18.70 43.92 19.85
C MET A 1 -18.29 42.51 20.32
N ASN A 2 -19.21 41.70 20.84
CA ASN A 2 -18.92 40.36 21.38
C ASN A 2 -19.42 39.20 20.49
N LYS A 3 -20.29 39.47 19.50
CA LYS A 3 -20.82 38.45 18.58
C LYS A 3 -19.84 38.17 17.43
N THR A 4 -19.20 39.21 16.87
CA THR A 4 -18.19 39.09 15.80
C THR A 4 -16.96 38.30 16.27
N PHE A 5 -16.51 38.48 17.51
CA PHE A 5 -15.38 37.74 18.09
C PHE A 5 -15.68 36.24 18.27
N ARG A 6 -16.95 35.89 18.56
CA ARG A 6 -17.40 34.50 18.70
C ARG A 6 -17.48 33.78 17.36
N PHE A 7 -17.84 34.48 16.28
CA PHE A 7 -17.85 33.93 14.92
C PHE A 7 -16.43 33.73 14.35
N THR A 8 -15.49 34.62 14.67
CA THR A 8 -14.08 34.45 14.25
C THR A 8 -13.39 33.31 14.99
N ALA A 9 -13.72 33.08 16.27
CA ALA A 9 -13.14 31.99 17.06
C ALA A 9 -13.56 30.59 16.56
N THR A 10 -14.81 30.42 16.14
CA THR A 10 -15.29 29.15 15.55
C THR A 10 -14.73 28.89 14.16
N ALA A 11 -14.51 29.92 13.34
CA ALA A 11 -13.91 29.79 12.02
C ALA A 11 -12.44 29.32 12.07
N ILE A 12 -11.66 29.82 13.05
CA ILE A 12 -10.27 29.39 13.27
C ILE A 12 -10.23 27.94 13.78
N GLY A 13 -11.16 27.55 14.66
CA GLY A 13 -11.26 26.17 15.16
C GLY A 13 -11.52 25.15 14.05
N LEU A 14 -12.41 25.44 13.10
CA LEU A 14 -12.68 24.55 11.96
C LEU A 14 -11.48 24.43 11.01
N ALA A 15 -10.73 25.53 10.81
CA ALA A 15 -9.53 25.53 9.97
C ALA A 15 -8.39 24.68 10.56
N MET A 16 -8.27 24.62 11.90
CA MET A 16 -7.27 23.79 12.57
C MET A 16 -7.59 22.28 12.50
N LEU A 17 -8.87 21.88 12.43
CA LEU A 17 -9.22 20.47 12.24
C LEU A 17 -8.91 19.96 10.81
N ALA A 18 -9.03 20.82 9.79
CA ALA A 18 -8.71 20.46 8.40
C ALA A 18 -7.20 20.24 8.17
N ALA A 19 -6.35 20.89 8.95
CA ALA A 19 -4.89 20.73 8.86
C ALA A 19 -4.37 19.42 9.46
N CYS A 20 -5.21 18.65 10.16
CA CYS A 20 -4.83 17.41 10.82
C CYS A 20 -4.97 16.15 9.94
N ASN A 21 -5.33 16.30 8.66
CA ASN A 21 -5.45 15.20 7.68
C ASN A 21 -4.10 14.73 7.11
N SER A 22 -3.01 14.86 7.86
CA SER A 22 -1.68 14.39 7.48
C SER A 22 -1.57 12.87 7.64
N GLY A 23 -2.19 12.13 6.73
CA GLY A 23 -2.05 10.67 6.65
C GLY A 23 -3.32 9.93 6.32
N ALA A 24 -3.96 10.24 5.19
CA ALA A 24 -4.72 9.20 4.51
C ALA A 24 -3.67 8.16 4.05
N SER A 25 -3.52 7.08 4.81
CA SER A 25 -2.88 5.87 4.30
C SER A 25 -3.69 5.46 3.07
N GLU A 26 -3.17 5.73 1.88
CA GLU A 26 -3.61 5.07 0.65
C GLU A 26 -3.38 3.58 0.89
N THR A 27 -4.41 2.89 1.35
CA THR A 27 -4.37 1.46 1.61
C THR A 27 -4.82 0.79 0.33
N ARG A 28 -3.95 -0.02 -0.27
CA ARG A 28 -4.35 -0.88 -1.39
C ARG A 28 -5.22 -2.02 -0.87
N ASP A 29 -6.25 -2.36 -1.63
CA ASP A 29 -7.14 -3.49 -1.33
C ASP A 29 -6.51 -4.86 -1.68
N THR A 30 -5.30 -4.87 -2.25
CA THR A 30 -4.58 -6.10 -2.62
C THR A 30 -3.10 -6.03 -2.28
N ILE A 31 -2.52 -7.22 -2.11
CA ILE A 31 -1.09 -7.43 -1.87
C ILE A 31 -0.38 -7.46 -3.23
N SER A 32 0.63 -6.60 -3.41
CA SER A 32 1.51 -6.60 -4.57
C SER A 32 2.79 -7.39 -4.28
N VAL A 33 3.11 -8.34 -5.16
CA VAL A 33 4.30 -9.19 -5.06
C VAL A 33 5.11 -9.11 -6.34
N VAL A 34 6.38 -8.80 -6.22
CA VAL A 34 7.34 -8.79 -7.35
C VAL A 34 8.41 -9.85 -7.15
N GLY A 35 9.21 -10.15 -8.17
CA GLY A 35 10.41 -10.97 -7.98
C GLY A 35 10.71 -11.96 -9.10
N SER A 36 11.39 -13.03 -8.72
CA SER A 36 11.93 -14.06 -9.62
C SER A 36 10.91 -14.67 -10.57
N SER A 37 11.29 -14.72 -11.85
CA SER A 37 10.55 -15.42 -12.90
C SER A 37 10.51 -16.94 -12.71
N THR A 38 11.47 -17.51 -11.97
CA THR A 38 11.49 -18.96 -11.68
C THR A 38 10.54 -19.35 -10.56
N VAL A 39 10.29 -18.43 -9.61
CA VAL A 39 9.35 -18.62 -8.49
C VAL A 39 7.93 -18.21 -8.87
N TYR A 40 7.78 -17.35 -9.90
CA TYR A 40 6.51 -16.85 -10.41
C TYR A 40 5.40 -17.92 -10.51
N PRO A 41 5.56 -19.05 -11.21
CA PRO A 41 4.46 -20.02 -11.35
C PRO A 41 4.02 -20.64 -10.02
N PHE A 42 4.94 -20.81 -9.07
CA PHE A 42 4.60 -21.28 -7.72
C PHE A 42 3.84 -20.19 -6.94
N ALA A 43 4.36 -18.95 -6.95
CA ALA A 43 3.73 -17.81 -6.26
C ALA A 43 2.31 -17.54 -6.78
N THR A 44 2.07 -17.65 -8.08
CA THR A 44 0.73 -17.53 -8.67
C THR A 44 -0.24 -18.58 -8.11
N ARG A 45 0.18 -19.84 -7.99
CA ARG A 45 -0.68 -20.89 -7.42
C ARG A 45 -1.00 -20.67 -5.95
N VAL A 46 -0.05 -20.13 -5.19
CA VAL A 46 -0.27 -19.74 -3.79
C VAL A 46 -1.27 -18.58 -3.71
N ALA A 47 -1.16 -17.56 -4.56
CA ALA A 47 -2.10 -16.44 -4.61
C ALA A 47 -3.52 -16.89 -4.98
N GLU A 48 -3.66 -17.75 -6.00
CA GLU A 48 -4.94 -18.36 -6.35
C GLU A 48 -5.52 -19.18 -5.19
N GLY A 49 -4.66 -19.93 -4.49
CA GLY A 49 -5.05 -20.70 -3.30
C GLY A 49 -5.55 -19.81 -2.17
N PHE A 50 -4.86 -18.70 -1.91
CA PHE A 50 -5.25 -17.72 -0.90
C PHE A 50 -6.64 -17.12 -1.17
N ALA A 51 -6.90 -16.69 -2.41
CA ALA A 51 -8.19 -16.14 -2.81
C ALA A 51 -9.35 -17.15 -2.73
N ARG A 52 -9.05 -18.46 -2.89
CA ARG A 52 -10.07 -19.52 -2.74
C ARG A 52 -10.38 -19.87 -1.29
N ASN A 53 -9.45 -19.62 -0.36
CA ASN A 53 -9.57 -20.05 1.04
C ASN A 53 -9.86 -18.88 2.00
N THR A 54 -9.94 -17.65 1.49
CA THR A 54 -10.17 -16.45 2.30
C THR A 54 -11.12 -15.50 1.58
N ASP A 55 -11.70 -14.55 2.30
CA ASP A 55 -12.56 -13.50 1.73
C ASP A 55 -11.76 -12.32 1.13
N PHE A 56 -10.42 -12.40 1.12
CA PHE A 56 -9.54 -11.36 0.63
C PHE A 56 -9.30 -11.47 -0.88
N ALA A 57 -9.00 -10.34 -1.51
CA ALA A 57 -8.62 -10.30 -2.92
C ALA A 57 -7.36 -11.13 -3.19
N SER A 58 -7.26 -11.72 -4.39
CA SER A 58 -6.05 -12.41 -4.82
C SER A 58 -4.87 -11.44 -4.86
N PRO A 59 -3.73 -11.80 -4.26
CA PRO A 59 -2.49 -11.07 -4.46
C PRO A 59 -2.15 -10.94 -5.95
N ILE A 60 -1.63 -9.77 -6.34
CA ILE A 60 -1.09 -9.52 -7.67
C ILE A 60 0.37 -9.95 -7.67
N ILE A 61 0.73 -10.86 -8.57
CA ILE A 61 2.10 -11.36 -8.71
C ILE A 61 2.66 -10.87 -10.04
N GLU A 62 3.83 -10.23 -10.03
CA GLU A 62 4.53 -9.75 -11.21
C GLU A 62 5.93 -10.37 -11.31
N SER A 63 6.25 -10.94 -12.48
CA SER A 63 7.57 -11.51 -12.76
C SER A 63 8.52 -10.42 -13.26
N THR A 64 9.31 -9.85 -12.36
CA THR A 64 10.28 -8.78 -12.65
C THR A 64 11.74 -9.26 -12.65
N GLY A 65 12.00 -10.46 -12.12
CA GLY A 65 13.34 -10.99 -11.86
C GLY A 65 13.84 -10.66 -10.45
N SER A 66 14.71 -11.52 -9.89
CA SER A 66 15.18 -11.38 -8.49
C SER A 66 15.95 -10.08 -8.20
N GLY A 67 16.62 -9.49 -9.21
CA GLY A 67 17.34 -8.23 -9.03
C GLY A 67 16.37 -7.05 -9.00
N ALA A 68 15.67 -6.83 -10.12
CA ALA A 68 14.71 -5.74 -10.27
C ALA A 68 13.58 -5.81 -9.24
N GLY A 69 13.12 -7.01 -8.86
CA GLY A 69 12.12 -7.16 -7.80
C GLY A 69 12.59 -6.68 -6.44
N PHE A 70 13.88 -6.79 -6.11
CA PHE A 70 14.43 -6.20 -4.88
C PHE A 70 14.62 -4.70 -5.00
N GLU A 71 15.00 -4.21 -6.18
CA GLU A 71 15.08 -2.78 -6.44
C GLU A 71 13.73 -2.08 -6.22
N LEU A 72 12.65 -2.63 -6.79
CA LEU A 72 11.29 -2.12 -6.62
C LEU A 72 10.82 -2.20 -5.16
N PHE A 73 11.06 -3.33 -4.49
CA PHE A 73 10.68 -3.52 -3.09
C PHE A 73 11.45 -2.60 -2.13
N CYS A 74 12.75 -2.39 -2.36
CA CYS A 74 13.59 -1.54 -1.53
C CYS A 74 13.46 -0.04 -1.86
N ALA A 75 12.63 0.34 -2.84
CA ALA A 75 12.45 1.73 -3.22
C ALA A 75 11.76 2.58 -2.12
N GLY A 76 11.07 1.95 -1.18
CA GLY A 76 10.42 2.65 -0.08
C GLY A 76 9.36 1.80 0.63
N VAL A 77 8.46 2.47 1.32
CA VAL A 77 7.29 1.88 1.98
C VAL A 77 6.04 2.67 1.59
N GLY A 78 4.92 1.98 1.45
CA GLY A 78 3.62 2.57 1.10
C GLY A 78 2.97 1.90 -0.10
N ALA A 79 1.80 2.42 -0.51
CA ALA A 79 1.00 1.86 -1.60
C ALA A 79 1.68 1.91 -2.98
N ASP A 80 2.70 2.75 -3.16
CA ASP A 80 3.42 2.84 -4.43
C ASP A 80 4.54 1.79 -4.57
N THR A 81 4.85 1.07 -3.50
CA THR A 81 5.93 0.07 -3.45
C THR A 81 5.37 -1.35 -3.29
N PRO A 82 6.01 -2.39 -3.84
CA PRO A 82 5.57 -3.78 -3.62
C PRO A 82 5.60 -4.17 -2.14
N ASP A 83 4.66 -5.02 -1.72
CA ASP A 83 4.57 -5.47 -0.33
C ASP A 83 5.49 -6.66 -0.05
N ILE A 84 5.77 -7.48 -1.07
CA ILE A 84 6.58 -8.69 -0.97
C ILE A 84 7.49 -8.80 -2.18
N THR A 85 8.71 -9.28 -1.98
CA THR A 85 9.61 -9.67 -3.06
C THR A 85 10.06 -11.12 -2.90
N ASN A 86 10.01 -11.89 -3.98
CA ASN A 86 10.53 -13.25 -4.02
C ASN A 86 11.86 -13.31 -4.79
N ALA A 87 12.69 -14.31 -4.47
CA ALA A 87 14.00 -14.48 -5.08
C ALA A 87 14.28 -15.94 -5.38
N SER A 88 15.05 -16.19 -6.44
CA SER A 88 15.76 -17.44 -6.66
C SER A 88 17.26 -17.16 -6.73
N ARG A 89 17.88 -17.04 -5.56
CA ARG A 89 19.32 -16.82 -5.37
C ARG A 89 19.78 -17.54 -4.11
N ARG A 90 21.07 -17.89 -4.04
CA ARG A 90 21.71 -18.48 -2.85
C ARG A 90 22.42 -17.41 -2.04
#